data_AF-A0AAN8XFK4-F1
#
_entry.id   AF-A0AAN8XFK4-F1
#
_cell.length_a   1.000
_cell.length_b   1.000
_cell.length_c   1.000
_cell.angle_alpha   90.00
_cell.angle_beta   90.00
_cell.angle_gamma   90.00
#
_symmetry.space_group_name_H-M   'P 1'
#
loop_
_entity.id
_entity.type
_entity.pdbx_description
1 polymer ?
#
loop_
_entity_poly.entity_id
_entity_poly.type
_entity_poly.pdbx_seq_one_letter_code
_entity_poly.pdbx_strand_id
1 'polypeptide(L)'
;MNWSQEKTVKFIEAYRKLAVLWDIRLTANKNNHAKLDALLGLAEKFNCDVPMVKKKIKNLRTVFRREHKNLIQRKCGSSSMKRSKWFAYDLLIFLLDVDNPRLGYSYKVEPQVDQPRLVV
;
A
#
# COMPACT_ATOMS: atom_id res chain seq x y z
N MET A 1 -6.38 9.91 17.36
CA MET A 1 -7.30 9.31 16.37
C MET A 1 -7.04 7.82 16.29
N ASN A 2 -8.05 7.00 16.58
CA ASN A 2 -7.94 5.55 16.47
C ASN A 2 -8.22 5.14 15.01
N TRP A 3 -7.31 4.41 14.37
CA TRP A 3 -7.51 3.90 13.02
C TRP A 3 -7.87 2.42 13.12
N SER A 4 -9.14 2.07 12.92
CA SER A 4 -9.55 0.68 12.82
C SER A 4 -8.92 0.00 11.61
N GLN A 5 -8.92 -1.33 11.60
CA GLN A 5 -8.43 -2.11 10.46
C GLN A 5 -9.22 -1.76 9.20
N GLU A 6 -10.55 -1.75 9.27
CA GLU A 6 -11.43 -1.38 8.14
C GLU A 6 -11.16 0.03 7.61
N LYS A 7 -11.02 1.03 8.50
CA LYS A 7 -10.69 2.40 8.09
C LYS A 7 -9.32 2.45 7.42
N THR A 8 -8.37 1.64 7.90
CA THR A 8 -7.03 1.55 7.32
C THR A 8 -7.05 0.87 5.95
N VAL A 9 -7.86 -0.18 5.75
CA VAL A 9 -8.05 -0.82 4.44
C VAL A 9 -8.59 0.19 3.43
N LYS A 10 -9.72 0.84 3.74
CA LYS A 10 -10.32 1.89 2.89
C LYS A 10 -9.33 3.03 2.58
N PHE A 11 -8.50 3.40 3.56
CA PHE A 11 -7.45 4.40 3.39
C PHE A 11 -6.39 3.96 2.38
N ILE A 12 -5.91 2.73 2.49
CA ILE A 12 -4.89 2.20 1.57
C ILE A 12 -5.45 2.09 0.15
N GLU A 13 -6.71 1.68 -0.01
CA GLU A 13 -7.36 1.62 -1.33
C GLU A 13 -7.49 3.00 -1.97
N ALA A 14 -7.90 4.02 -1.21
CA ALA A 14 -7.94 5.40 -1.69
C ALA A 14 -6.54 5.92 -2.04
N TYR A 15 -5.56 5.67 -1.18
CA TYR A 15 -4.16 6.03 -1.40
C TYR A 15 -3.57 5.36 -2.64
N ARG A 16 -3.88 4.08 -2.88
CA ARG A 16 -3.43 3.33 -4.06
C ARG A 16 -3.89 3.99 -5.37
N LYS A 17 -5.10 4.55 -5.42
CA LYS A 17 -5.63 5.26 -6.60
C LYS A 17 -4.93 6.58 -6.88
N LEU A 18 -4.26 7.17 -5.89
CA LEU A 18 -3.58 8.47 -5.99
C LEU A 18 -2.10 8.28 -6.30
N ALA A 19 -1.80 7.85 -7.53
CA ALA A 19 -0.42 7.59 -7.98
C ALA A 19 0.52 8.79 -7.81
N VAL A 20 -0.01 10.02 -7.87
CA VAL A 20 0.72 11.26 -7.59
C VAL A 20 1.40 11.29 -6.22
N LEU A 21 0.93 10.50 -5.24
CA LEU A 21 1.48 10.44 -3.89
C LEU A 21 2.59 9.39 -3.71
N TRP A 22 2.72 8.42 -4.62
CA TRP A 22 3.58 7.26 -4.42
C TRP A 22 4.39 6.83 -5.63
N ASP A 23 3.97 7.14 -6.85
CA ASP A 23 4.71 6.80 -8.06
C ASP A 23 5.73 7.90 -8.39
N ILE A 24 7.01 7.59 -8.19
CA ILE A 24 8.11 8.52 -8.47
C ILE A 24 8.34 8.76 -9.97
N ARG A 25 7.81 7.88 -10.83
CA ARG A 25 7.92 7.97 -12.29
C ARG A 25 7.01 9.06 -12.85
N LEU A 26 5.94 9.42 -12.13
CA LEU A 26 5.02 10.47 -12.56
C LEU A 26 5.62 11.86 -12.39
N THR A 27 5.54 12.67 -13.45
CA THR A 27 5.85 14.12 -13.40
C THR A 27 4.95 14.84 -12.40
N ALA A 28 3.70 14.38 -12.22
CA ALA A 28 2.79 14.88 -11.19
C ALA A 28 3.34 14.69 -9.77
N ASN A 29 4.10 13.63 -9.49
CA ASN A 29 4.81 13.45 -8.22
C ASN A 29 6.00 14.42 -8.06
N LYS A 30 6.34 15.23 -9.06
CA LYS A 30 7.26 16.38 -8.89
C LYS A 30 6.49 17.68 -8.64
N ASN A 31 5.19 17.70 -8.93
CA ASN A 31 4.32 18.85 -8.71
C ASN A 31 3.79 18.88 -7.27
N ASN A 32 4.20 19.89 -6.51
CA ASN A 32 3.77 20.07 -5.12
C ASN A 32 2.27 20.38 -5.00
N HIS A 33 1.67 21.05 -5.98
CA HIS A 33 0.24 21.39 -5.96
C HIS A 33 -0.59 20.13 -6.15
N ALA A 34 -0.24 19.28 -7.12
CA ALA A 34 -0.95 18.02 -7.37
C ALA A 34 -0.87 17.06 -6.17
N LYS A 35 0.26 17.03 -5.46
CA LYS A 35 0.36 16.28 -4.20
C LYS A 35 -0.51 16.85 -3.10
N LEU A 36 -0.50 18.17 -2.95
CA LEU A 36 -1.29 18.83 -1.92
C LEU A 36 -2.78 18.58 -2.16
N ASP A 37 -3.25 18.71 -3.39
CA ASP A 37 -4.62 18.44 -3.79
C ASP A 37 -5.04 16.99 -3.49
N ALA A 38 -4.22 16.01 -3.86
CA ALA A 38 -4.47 14.61 -3.52
C ALA A 38 -4.48 14.34 -2.01
N LEU A 39 -3.64 15.04 -1.23
CA LEU A 39 -3.64 14.94 0.23
C LEU A 39 -4.87 15.60 0.86
N LEU A 40 -5.34 16.72 0.30
CA LEU A 40 -6.56 17.39 0.72
C LEU A 40 -7.78 16.51 0.45
N GLY A 41 -7.86 15.87 -0.72
CA GLY A 41 -8.94 14.92 -1.01
C GLY A 41 -8.96 13.71 -0.06
N LEU A 42 -7.79 13.22 0.38
CA LEU A 42 -7.72 12.19 1.44
C LEU A 42 -8.13 12.74 2.81
N ALA A 43 -7.69 13.95 3.15
CA ALA A 43 -8.02 14.62 4.39
C ALA A 43 -9.54 14.80 4.54
N GLU A 44 -10.20 15.31 3.50
CA GLU A 44 -11.65 15.47 3.44
C GLU A 44 -12.37 14.12 3.55
N LYS A 45 -11.97 13.14 2.73
CA LYS A 45 -12.61 11.81 2.71
C LYS A 45 -12.55 11.06 4.04
N PHE A 46 -11.47 11.24 4.81
CA PHE A 46 -11.26 10.56 6.09
C PHE A 46 -11.54 11.43 7.31
N ASN A 47 -12.06 12.65 7.07
CA ASN A 47 -12.35 13.69 8.04
C ASN A 47 -11.17 13.93 8.99
N CYS A 48 -10.00 14.25 8.43
CA CYS A 48 -8.76 14.49 9.16
C CYS A 48 -7.86 15.51 8.47
N ASP A 49 -6.86 16.02 9.19
CA ASP A 49 -5.93 17.00 8.64
C ASP A 49 -4.89 16.38 7.70
N VAL A 50 -4.44 17.16 6.71
CA VAL A 50 -3.31 16.84 5.83
C VAL A 50 -2.07 16.32 6.58
N PRO A 51 -1.58 16.95 7.68
CA PRO A 51 -0.48 16.39 8.48
C PRO A 51 -0.78 15.00 9.04
N MET A 52 -2.03 14.72 9.41
CA MET A 52 -2.47 13.42 9.91
C MET A 52 -2.43 12.36 8.80
N VAL A 53 -2.90 12.71 7.60
CA VAL A 53 -2.81 11.89 6.39
C VAL A 53 -1.34 11.57 6.07
N LYS A 54 -0.47 12.58 6.02
CA LYS A 54 0.97 12.41 5.79
C LYS A 54 1.60 11.47 6.82
N LYS A 55 1.28 11.64 8.11
CA LYS A 55 1.76 10.78 9.19
C LYS A 55 1.27 9.34 9.02
N LYS A 56 0.01 9.14 8.64
CA LYS A 56 -0.56 7.81 8.38
C LYS A 56 0.14 7.12 7.21
N ILE A 57 0.34 7.81 6.09
CA ILE A 57 1.08 7.29 4.92
C ILE A 57 2.50 6.90 5.32
N LYS A 58 3.23 7.79 6.03
CA LYS A 58 4.59 7.52 6.51
C LYS A 58 4.63 6.25 7.36
N ASN A 59 3.73 6.14 8.35
CA ASN A 59 3.68 4.97 9.24
C ASN A 59 3.41 3.67 8.46
N LEU A 60 2.45 3.68 7.53
CA LEU A 60 2.14 2.51 6.70
C LEU A 60 3.36 2.07 5.87
N ARG A 61 4.05 3.01 5.21
CA ARG A 61 5.25 2.71 4.43
C ARG A 61 6.39 2.18 5.30
N THR A 62 6.59 2.73 6.49
CA THR A 62 7.61 2.26 7.43
C THR A 62 7.35 0.82 7.87
N VAL A 63 6.12 0.51 8.30
CA VAL A 63 5.75 -0.86 8.71
C VAL A 63 5.88 -1.81 7.53
N PHE A 64 5.40 -1.41 6.35
CA PHE A 64 5.53 -2.19 5.12
C PHE A 64 6.98 -2.56 4.80
N ARG A 65 7.89 -1.57 4.76
CA ARG A 65 9.31 -1.81 4.46
C ARG A 65 9.97 -2.73 5.48
N ARG A 66 9.64 -2.57 6.77
CA ARG A 66 10.15 -3.43 7.84
C ARG A 66 9.65 -4.87 7.67
N GLU A 67 8.36 -5.06 7.43
CA GLU A 67 7.77 -6.38 7.18
C GLU A 67 8.37 -7.03 5.93
N HIS A 68 8.52 -6.26 4.84
CA HIS A 68 9.13 -6.76 3.61
C HIS A 68 10.59 -7.20 3.81
N LYS A 69 11.39 -6.40 4.51
CA LYS A 69 12.77 -6.75 4.87
C LYS A 69 12.84 -8.03 5.69
N ASN A 70 11.98 -8.16 6.71
CA ASN A 70 11.90 -9.35 7.55
C ASN A 70 11.54 -10.61 6.74
N LEU A 71 10.64 -10.48 5.76
CA LEU A 71 10.25 -11.59 4.88
C LEU A 71 11.38 -12.02 3.96
N ILE A 72 12.09 -11.08 3.34
CA ILE A 72 13.25 -11.39 2.49
C ILE A 72 14.36 -12.07 3.31
N GLN A 73 14.67 -11.55 4.50
CA GLN A 73 15.71 -12.14 5.36
C GLN A 73 15.36 -13.57 5.79
N ARG A 74 14.09 -13.85 6.08
CA ARG A 74 13.63 -15.21 6.43
C ARG A 74 13.69 -16.20 5.27
N LYS A 75 13.57 -15.73 4.03
CA LYS A 75 13.71 -16.58 2.82
C LYS A 75 15.12 -17.18 2.71
N CYS A 76 16.13 -16.51 3.26
CA CYS A 76 17.53 -16.96 3.19
C CYS A 76 17.82 -18.23 4.03
N GLY A 77 16.86 -18.75 4.80
CA GLY A 77 17.04 -19.95 5.64
C GLY A 77 15.89 -20.96 5.61
N SER A 78 14.87 -20.78 4.76
CA SER A 78 13.73 -21.71 4.68
C SER A 78 13.08 -21.65 3.30
N SER A 79 12.93 -22.80 2.62
CA SER A 79 12.36 -22.92 1.27
C SER A 79 10.88 -22.54 1.11
N SER A 80 10.21 -22.08 2.18
CA SER A 80 8.79 -21.69 2.12
C SER A 80 8.62 -20.18 2.25
N MET A 81 7.97 -19.56 1.26
CA MET A 81 7.62 -18.15 1.28
C MET A 81 6.50 -17.91 2.30
N LYS A 82 6.86 -17.61 3.55
CA LYS A 82 5.86 -17.30 4.59
C LYS A 82 5.14 -16.00 4.19
N ARG A 83 3.80 -16.02 4.15
CA ARG A 83 2.99 -14.81 3.99
C ARG A 83 3.23 -13.85 5.17
N SER A 84 3.16 -12.53 4.92
CA SER A 84 3.24 -11.55 6.00
C SER A 84 2.08 -11.78 6.98
N LYS A 85 2.33 -11.59 8.28
CA LYS A 85 1.27 -11.60 9.30
C LYS A 85 0.50 -10.28 9.33
N TRP A 86 1.00 -9.25 8.66
CA TRP A 86 0.39 -7.92 8.70
C TRP A 86 -0.70 -7.80 7.65
N PHE A 87 -1.94 -7.59 8.10
CA PHE A 87 -3.15 -7.54 7.25
C PHE A 87 -3.08 -6.53 6.10
N ALA A 88 -2.30 -5.45 6.25
CA ALA A 88 -2.17 -4.39 5.25
C ALA A 88 -0.99 -4.62 4.28
N TYR A 89 -0.20 -5.69 4.46
CA TYR A 89 0.96 -5.96 3.63
C TYR A 89 0.57 -6.17 2.17
N ASP A 90 -0.40 -7.05 1.90
CA ASP A 90 -0.86 -7.36 0.54
C ASP A 90 -1.52 -6.14 -0.13
N LEU A 91 -2.06 -5.19 0.66
CA LEU A 91 -2.64 -3.96 0.14
C LEU A 91 -1.58 -2.92 -0.27
N LEU A 92 -0.40 -2.95 0.33
CA LEU A 92 0.70 -1.99 0.10
C LEU A 92 1.78 -2.52 -0.85
N ILE A 93 1.60 -3.76 -1.28
CA ILE A 93 2.57 -4.50 -2.07
C ILE A 93 2.90 -3.78 -3.39
N PHE A 94 1.94 -3.05 -3.97
CA PHE A 94 2.11 -2.21 -5.17
C PHE A 94 3.25 -1.18 -5.07
N LEU A 95 3.65 -0.80 -3.85
CA LEU A 95 4.77 0.12 -3.63
C LEU A 95 6.13 -0.47 -4.02
N LEU A 96 6.26 -1.80 -4.10
CA LEU A 96 7.51 -2.46 -4.49
C LEU A 96 7.87 -2.24 -5.96
N ASP A 97 6.86 -2.13 -6.84
CA ASP A 97 7.06 -1.89 -8.28
C ASP A 97 7.81 -0.57 -8.53
N VAL A 98 7.56 0.42 -7.67
CA VAL A 98 8.13 1.77 -7.79
C VAL A 98 9.47 1.90 -7.06
N ASP A 99 9.60 1.30 -5.87
CA ASP A 99 10.78 1.46 -5.02
C ASP A 99 11.99 0.68 -5.58
N ASN A 100 11.78 -0.37 -6.39
CA ASN A 100 12.87 -1.17 -6.93
C ASN A 100 12.59 -1.73 -8.34
N PRO A 101 12.79 -0.94 -9.41
CA PRO A 101 12.57 -1.38 -10.79
C PRO A 101 13.48 -2.56 -11.21
N ARG A 102 14.52 -2.89 -10.41
CA ARG A 102 15.45 -4.00 -10.70
C ARG A 102 14.97 -5.35 -10.20
N LEU A 103 13.94 -5.42 -9.35
CA LEU A 103 13.49 -6.69 -8.78
C LEU A 103 12.42 -7.42 -9.61
N GLY A 104 11.95 -6.86 -10.73
CA GLY A 104 11.09 -7.57 -11.68
C GLY A 104 9.83 -8.19 -11.07
N TYR A 105 9.32 -7.64 -9.95
CA TYR A 105 8.05 -8.08 -9.37
C TYR A 105 6.90 -7.62 -10.27
N SER A 106 6.64 -8.38 -11.33
CA SER A 106 5.43 -8.27 -12.12
C SER A 106 4.26 -8.55 -11.20
N TYR A 107 3.56 -7.51 -10.76
CA TYR A 107 2.25 -7.66 -10.13
C TYR A 107 1.26 -8.20 -11.16
N LYS A 108 1.29 -9.52 -11.37
CA LYS A 108 0.14 -10.23 -11.91
C LYS A 108 -0.89 -10.24 -10.79
N VAL A 109 -1.85 -9.34 -10.88
CA VAL A 109 -3.13 -9.54 -10.21
C VAL A 109 -3.73 -10.77 -10.87
N GLU A 110 -3.56 -11.95 -10.27
CA GLU A 110 -4.43 -13.06 -10.61
C GLU A 110 -5.86 -12.63 -10.25
N PRO A 111 -6.80 -12.60 -11.19
CA PRO A 111 -8.19 -12.36 -10.86
C PRO A 111 -8.62 -13.44 -9.87
N GLN A 112 -9.04 -13.03 -8.67
CA GLN A 112 -9.72 -13.91 -7.74
C GLN A 112 -11.00 -14.37 -8.44
N VAL A 113 -10.96 -15.59 -8.98
CA VAL A 113 -12.15 -16.30 -9.44
C VAL A 113 -13.04 -16.47 -8.22
N ASP A 114 -14.09 -15.65 -8.16
CA ASP A 114 -15.23 -15.88 -7.29
C ASP A 114 -15.84 -17.21 -7.73
N GLN A 115 -15.55 -18.28 -7.00
CA GLN A 115 -16.26 -19.55 -7.12
C GLN A 115 -17.59 -19.39 -6.38
N PRO A 116 -18.75 -19.41 -7.05
CA PRO A 116 -20.00 -19.64 -6.35
C PRO A 116 -20.02 -21.08 -5.83
N ARG A 117 -20.00 -21.20 -4.51
CA ARG A 117 -20.23 -22.43 -3.76
C ARG A 117 -21.74 -22.64 -3.60
N LEU A 118 -22.29 -23.66 -4.25
CA LEU A 118 -23.56 -24.31 -3.89
C LEU A 118 -23.48 -25.75 -4.41
N VAL A 119 -23.07 -26.77 -3.64
CA VAL A 119 -23.84 -27.54 -2.63
C VAL A 119 -25.35 -27.60 -2.85
N VAL A 120 -25.79 -28.44 -3.78
CA VAL A 120 -26.56 -29.70 -3.61
C VAL A 120 -27.03 -30.16 -4.99
#